data_AF-A0A7X8H932-F1
#
_entry.id   AF-A0A7X8H932-F1
#
_cell.length_a   1.000
_cell.length_b   1.000
_cell.length_c   1.000
_cell.angle_alpha   90.00
_cell.angle_beta   90.00
_cell.angle_gamma   90.00
#
_symmetry.space_group_name_H-M   'P 1'
#
loop_
_entity.id
_entity.type
_entity.pdbx_description
1 polymer ?
#
loop_
_entity_poly.entity_id
_entity_poly.type
_entity_poly.pdbx_seq_one_letter_code
_entity_poly.pdbx_strand_id
1 'polypeptide(L)'
;MIEKWNPSLDDIRNLIEIYAKNVANLKDQKGKGIEILRLRTDIEQGLTYFRSKNADLEPEETRLGNFDSLLKKQSRLLVKVTGKKAFIDQRAALNPPADHWWWWLDIEYEKNQKKVIQKNLLNLGIFFGIIFLVYFFFLRLPPQERRYLDLNSSIEKLIEQSLIETDHEAVKKIYNDIIQECEQALVLFPERPIPLVIKGAILEKLNNLSESQASFNQALVLYPSQEDFLLDQATWYFRLGLKD
;
A
#
# COMPACT_ATOMS: atom_id res chain seq x y z
N MET A 1 6.50 40.57 48.40
CA MET A 1 6.32 41.95 47.89
C MET A 1 6.12 41.85 46.40
N ILE A 2 4.87 41.94 45.95
CA ILE A 2 4.52 41.95 44.52
C ILE A 2 4.77 43.39 44.08
N GLU A 3 5.86 43.60 43.34
CA GLU A 3 6.12 44.83 42.62
C GLU A 3 4.84 45.19 41.87
N LYS A 4 4.27 46.39 42.12
CA LYS A 4 3.02 46.81 41.49
C LYS A 4 3.26 46.91 39.99
N TRP A 5 2.98 45.82 39.28
CA TRP A 5 2.98 45.79 37.84
C TRP A 5 1.94 46.81 37.36
N ASN A 6 2.43 47.94 36.86
CA ASN A 6 1.63 49.05 36.35
C ASN A 6 2.02 49.29 34.89
N PRO A 7 1.70 48.35 34.00
CA PRO A 7 2.06 48.46 32.59
C PRO A 7 1.30 49.63 31.95
N SER A 8 1.96 50.31 31.01
CA SER A 8 1.27 51.20 30.09
C SER A 8 0.50 50.40 29.03
N LEU A 9 -0.46 51.03 28.37
CA LEU A 9 -1.18 50.39 27.26
C LEU A 9 -0.23 50.02 26.10
N ASP A 10 0.81 50.83 25.89
CA ASP A 10 1.84 50.57 24.89
C ASP A 10 2.71 49.35 25.23
N ASP A 11 2.91 49.06 26.53
CA ASP A 11 3.59 47.83 26.95
C ASP A 11 2.78 46.59 26.56
N ILE A 12 1.46 46.63 26.72
CA ILE A 12 0.58 45.53 26.30
C ILE A 12 0.59 45.37 24.79
N ARG A 13 0.53 46.48 24.04
CA ARG A 13 0.64 46.45 22.57
C ARG A 13 1.92 45.78 22.14
N ASN A 14 3.05 46.17 22.74
CA ASN A 14 4.35 45.57 22.46
C ASN A 14 4.37 44.05 22.78
N LEU A 15 3.79 43.63 23.91
CA LEU A 15 3.63 42.20 24.22
C LEU A 15 2.82 41.45 23.16
N ILE A 16 1.73 42.05 22.66
CA ILE A 16 0.92 41.49 21.57
C ILE A 16 1.76 41.37 20.28
N GLU A 17 2.62 42.34 19.97
CA GLU A 17 3.50 42.28 18.79
C GLU A 17 4.55 41.17 18.91
N ILE A 18 5.17 41.03 20.08
CA ILE A 18 6.13 39.96 20.35
C ILE A 18 5.45 38.59 20.27
N TYR A 19 4.27 38.46 20.86
CA TYR A 19 3.44 37.26 20.76
C TYR A 19 3.12 36.93 19.30
N ALA A 20 2.62 37.91 18.54
CA ALA A 20 2.32 37.76 17.12
C ALA A 20 3.53 37.26 16.31
N LYS A 21 4.70 37.87 16.51
CA LYS A 21 5.95 37.47 15.84
C LYS A 21 6.36 36.04 16.19
N ASN A 22 6.21 35.65 17.45
CA ASN A 22 6.58 34.31 17.91
C ASN A 22 5.60 33.24 17.40
N VAL A 23 4.30 33.56 17.36
CA VAL A 23 3.27 32.66 16.80
C VAL A 23 3.42 32.52 15.28
N ALA A 24 3.77 33.58 14.57
CA ALA A 24 4.02 33.51 13.13
C ALA A 24 5.26 32.67 12.77
N ASN A 25 6.35 32.79 13.55
CA ASN A 25 7.63 32.12 13.30
C ASN A 25 7.85 30.87 14.16
N LEU A 26 6.77 30.20 14.55
CA LEU A 26 6.78 29.14 15.56
C LEU A 26 7.64 27.93 15.16
N LYS A 27 7.90 27.74 13.86
CA LYS A 27 8.80 26.70 13.32
C LYS A 27 10.27 26.90 13.71
N ASP A 28 10.71 28.14 13.84
CA ASP A 28 12.10 28.50 14.09
C ASP A 28 12.39 28.74 15.59
N GLN A 29 11.35 28.78 16.41
CA GLN A 29 11.39 29.04 17.86
C GLN A 29 11.57 27.74 18.68
N LYS A 30 12.56 26.91 18.33
CA LYS A 30 12.83 25.62 19.01
C LYS A 30 13.00 25.82 20.53
N GLY A 31 12.20 25.13 21.33
CA GLY A 31 12.26 25.17 22.81
C GLY A 31 11.59 26.39 23.48
N LYS A 32 11.13 27.38 22.71
CA LYS A 32 10.51 28.61 23.25
C LYS A 32 8.99 28.60 23.31
N GLY A 33 8.35 27.46 23.04
CA GLY A 33 6.89 27.40 23.03
C GLY A 33 6.24 27.68 24.39
N ILE A 34 6.91 27.37 25.51
CA ILE A 34 6.45 27.79 26.85
C ILE A 34 6.51 29.31 27.01
N GLU A 35 7.54 29.97 26.47
CA GLU A 35 7.65 31.43 26.52
C GLU A 35 6.47 32.10 25.81
N ILE A 36 6.00 31.52 24.70
CA ILE A 36 4.81 31.99 23.96
C ILE A 36 3.55 31.91 24.83
N LEU A 37 3.38 30.81 25.58
CA LEU A 37 2.22 30.63 26.47
C LEU A 37 2.29 31.56 27.70
N ARG A 38 3.50 31.81 28.21
CA ARG A 38 3.71 32.77 29.28
C ARG A 38 3.41 34.19 28.81
N LEU A 39 3.91 34.59 27.65
CA LEU A 39 3.57 35.87 27.01
C LEU A 39 2.05 36.05 26.86
N ARG A 40 1.33 35.00 26.44
CA ARG A 40 -0.14 35.06 26.35
C ARG A 40 -0.82 35.26 27.71
N THR A 41 -0.24 34.69 28.77
CA THR A 41 -0.71 34.85 30.16
C THR A 41 -0.45 36.28 30.65
N ASP A 42 0.72 36.85 30.36
CA ASP A 42 1.08 38.23 30.73
C ASP A 42 0.16 39.24 30.01
N ILE A 43 -0.17 38.99 28.73
CA ILE A 43 -1.15 39.79 27.97
C ILE A 43 -2.54 39.74 28.62
N GLU A 44 -3.01 38.55 29.02
CA GLU A 44 -4.34 38.40 29.65
C GLU A 44 -4.44 39.18 30.97
N GLN A 45 -3.39 39.13 31.79
CA GLN A 45 -3.32 39.89 33.03
C GLN A 45 -3.39 41.40 32.75
N GLY A 46 -2.73 41.86 31.70
CA GLY A 46 -2.70 43.27 31.31
C GLY A 46 -4.04 43.76 30.81
N LEU A 47 -4.67 43.00 29.92
CA LEU A 47 -6.02 43.30 29.43
C LEU A 47 -7.03 43.31 30.56
N THR A 48 -6.95 42.36 31.50
CA THR A 48 -7.82 42.32 32.69
C THR A 48 -7.65 43.56 33.57
N TYR A 49 -6.40 44.03 33.75
CA TYR A 49 -6.11 45.25 34.50
C TYR A 49 -6.75 46.49 33.86
N PHE A 50 -6.61 46.68 32.54
CA PHE A 50 -7.21 47.84 31.86
C PHE A 50 -8.73 47.71 31.71
N ARG A 51 -9.26 46.50 31.57
CA ARG A 51 -10.71 46.23 31.59
C ARG A 51 -11.33 46.66 32.92
N SER A 52 -10.65 46.42 34.04
CA SER A 52 -11.09 46.87 35.37
C SER A 52 -11.12 48.41 35.53
N LYS A 53 -10.44 49.13 34.63
CA LYS A 53 -10.38 50.60 34.60
C LYS A 53 -11.28 51.22 33.51
N ASN A 54 -12.17 50.43 32.89
CA ASN A 54 -13.07 50.86 31.81
C ASN A 54 -12.34 51.48 30.60
N ALA A 55 -11.15 51.00 30.27
CA ALA A 55 -10.48 51.37 29.01
C ALA A 55 -11.14 50.65 27.81
N ASP A 56 -11.18 51.30 26.65
CA ASP A 56 -11.55 50.66 25.38
C ASP A 56 -10.36 49.84 24.86
N LEU A 57 -10.59 48.54 24.62
CA LEU A 57 -9.58 47.53 24.28
C LEU A 57 -9.96 46.72 23.02
N GLU A 58 -11.02 47.11 22.31
CA GLU A 58 -11.50 46.39 21.11
C GLU A 58 -10.40 46.15 20.04
N PRO A 59 -9.52 47.12 19.72
CA PRO A 59 -8.44 46.90 18.75
C PRO A 59 -7.43 45.83 19.20
N GLU A 60 -7.05 45.85 20.48
CA GLU A 60 -6.10 44.92 21.08
C GLU A 60 -6.68 43.50 21.16
N GLU A 61 -7.95 43.36 21.55
CA GLU A 61 -8.65 42.07 21.61
C GLU A 61 -8.83 41.45 20.22
N THR A 62 -9.19 42.27 19.22
CA THR A 62 -9.31 41.81 17.82
C THR A 62 -7.96 41.29 17.29
N ARG A 63 -6.87 42.04 17.51
CA ARG A 63 -5.53 41.63 17.07
C ARG A 63 -5.11 40.33 17.74
N LEU A 64 -5.33 40.22 19.06
CA LEU A 64 -5.02 39.02 19.83
C LEU A 64 -5.81 37.79 19.34
N GLY A 65 -7.11 37.94 19.08
CA GLY A 65 -7.98 36.87 18.60
C GLY A 65 -7.53 36.24 17.27
N ASN A 66 -6.97 37.05 16.36
CA ASN A 66 -6.41 36.56 15.10
C ASN A 66 -5.20 35.65 15.31
N PHE A 67 -4.26 36.05 16.19
CA PHE A 67 -3.08 35.24 16.49
C PHE A 67 -3.41 34.03 17.38
N ASP A 68 -4.42 34.14 18.25
CA ASP A 68 -4.95 33.01 19.02
C ASP A 68 -5.54 31.94 18.08
N SER A 69 -6.27 32.35 17.04
CA SER A 69 -6.78 31.44 16.00
C SER A 69 -5.66 30.77 15.21
N LEU A 70 -4.59 31.51 14.90
CA LEU A 70 -3.40 30.98 14.24
C LEU A 70 -2.68 29.95 15.13
N LEU A 71 -2.51 30.25 16.42
CA LEU A 71 -1.89 29.35 17.39
C LEU A 71 -2.69 28.05 17.53
N LYS A 72 -4.03 28.11 17.59
CA LYS A 72 -4.91 26.92 17.60
C LYS A 72 -4.68 26.03 16.38
N LYS A 73 -4.64 26.62 15.18
CA LYS A 73 -4.36 25.89 13.93
C LYS A 73 -2.96 25.26 13.93
N GLN A 74 -1.99 25.92 14.56
CA GLN A 74 -0.60 25.46 14.67
C GLN A 74 -0.30 24.64 15.94
N SER A 75 -1.32 24.25 16.71
CA SER A 75 -1.17 23.46 17.95
C SER A 75 -0.26 22.24 17.80
N ARG A 76 -0.32 21.56 16.65
CA ARG A 76 0.59 20.45 16.29
C ARG A 76 2.06 20.84 16.36
N LEU A 77 2.39 21.96 15.74
CA LEU A 77 3.76 22.46 15.64
C LEU A 77 4.24 22.91 17.02
N LEU A 78 3.38 23.58 17.77
CA LEU A 78 3.65 23.99 19.15
C LEU A 78 3.99 22.81 20.06
N VAL A 79 3.19 21.74 20.03
CA VAL A 79 3.48 20.52 20.81
C VAL A 79 4.79 19.87 20.37
N LYS A 80 5.11 19.88 19.06
CA LYS A 80 6.36 19.32 18.52
C LYS A 80 7.59 20.13 18.94
N VAL A 81 7.49 21.45 18.95
CA VAL A 81 8.56 22.40 19.27
C VAL A 81 8.85 22.47 20.77
N THR A 82 7.81 22.33 21.59
CA THR A 82 7.87 22.48 23.05
C THR A 82 8.11 21.16 23.76
N GLY A 83 7.57 20.07 23.22
CA GLY A 83 7.53 18.76 23.88
C GLY A 83 6.41 18.68 24.91
N LYS A 84 5.72 17.52 24.94
CA LYS A 84 4.56 17.29 25.83
C LYS A 84 4.90 17.39 27.32
N LYS A 85 6.11 16.98 27.71
CA LYS A 85 6.56 17.01 29.11
C LYS A 85 6.56 18.43 29.67
N ALA A 86 7.07 19.40 28.89
CA ALA A 86 7.11 20.80 29.30
C ALA A 86 5.70 21.40 29.57
N PHE A 87 4.68 21.01 28.82
CA PHE A 87 3.29 21.41 29.11
C PHE A 87 2.79 20.85 30.45
N ILE A 88 3.11 19.60 30.74
CA ILE A 88 2.73 18.93 32.00
C ILE A 88 3.45 19.57 33.18
N ASP A 89 4.76 19.76 33.06
CA ASP A 89 5.61 20.32 34.12
C ASP A 89 5.18 21.76 34.46
N GLN A 90 4.89 22.58 33.44
CA GLN A 90 4.44 23.97 33.65
C GLN A 90 3.03 24.05 34.23
N ARG A 91 2.09 23.18 33.81
CA ARG A 91 0.76 23.12 34.42
C ARG A 91 0.83 22.69 35.89
N ALA A 92 1.70 21.74 36.22
CA ALA A 92 1.90 21.30 37.60
C ALA A 92 2.49 22.42 38.48
N ALA A 93 3.37 23.25 37.92
CA ALA A 93 4.00 24.35 38.65
C ALA A 93 3.09 25.59 38.79
N LEU A 94 2.34 25.95 37.74
CA LEU A 94 1.57 27.21 37.69
C LEU A 94 0.09 27.06 38.08
N ASN A 95 -0.45 25.83 38.02
CA ASN A 95 -1.88 25.54 38.21
C ASN A 95 -2.82 26.57 37.55
N PRO A 96 -2.74 26.75 36.21
CA PRO A 96 -3.46 27.81 35.53
C PRO A 96 -5.00 27.63 35.62
N PRO A 97 -5.78 28.72 35.67
CA PRO A 97 -7.25 28.68 35.60
C PRO A 97 -7.77 28.07 34.29
N ALA A 98 -8.83 27.27 34.37
CA ALA A 98 -9.42 26.55 33.23
C ALA A 98 -9.77 27.44 32.01
N ASP A 99 -9.97 28.73 32.22
CA ASP A 99 -10.29 29.72 31.19
C ASP A 99 -9.09 30.02 30.26
N HIS A 100 -7.86 29.72 30.67
CA HIS A 100 -6.63 29.95 29.90
C HIS A 100 -6.36 28.84 28.87
N TRP A 101 -7.27 28.64 27.91
CA TRP A 101 -7.30 27.55 26.94
C TRP A 101 -5.93 27.20 26.29
N TRP A 102 -5.02 28.17 26.13
CA TRP A 102 -3.69 27.98 25.53
C TRP A 102 -2.81 26.98 26.29
N TRP A 103 -3.00 26.79 27.59
CA TRP A 103 -2.30 25.77 28.38
C TRP A 103 -2.79 24.35 28.15
N TRP A 104 -3.93 24.16 27.49
CA TRP A 104 -4.56 22.84 27.21
C TRP A 104 -4.53 22.44 25.73
N LEU A 105 -3.79 23.18 24.89
CA LEU A 105 -3.67 22.94 23.46
C LEU A 105 -3.09 21.56 23.08
N ASP A 106 -2.25 20.98 23.92
CA ASP A 106 -1.69 19.65 23.75
C ASP A 106 -2.76 18.55 23.83
N ILE A 107 -3.70 18.68 24.76
CA ILE A 107 -4.79 17.71 24.96
C ILE A 107 -5.79 17.77 23.80
N GLU A 108 -6.16 18.97 23.36
CA GLU A 108 -7.08 19.15 22.24
C GLU A 108 -6.49 18.61 20.93
N TYR A 109 -5.19 18.84 20.71
CA TYR A 109 -4.44 18.29 19.58
C TYR A 109 -4.43 16.75 19.57
N GLU A 110 -4.19 16.10 20.71
CA GLU A 110 -4.15 14.64 20.81
C GLU A 110 -5.49 13.98 20.49
N LYS A 111 -6.61 14.59 20.92
CA LYS A 111 -7.96 14.09 20.60
C LYS A 111 -8.23 14.10 19.10
N ASN A 112 -7.80 15.17 18.41
CA ASN A 112 -8.03 15.31 16.97
C ASN A 112 -7.10 14.41 16.13
N GLN A 113 -5.87 14.16 16.56
CA GLN A 113 -4.95 13.25 15.87
C GLN A 113 -5.44 11.80 15.85
N LYS A 114 -5.98 11.29 16.97
CA LYS A 114 -6.48 9.91 17.06
C LYS A 114 -7.54 9.62 15.99
N LYS A 115 -8.44 10.57 15.73
CA LYS A 115 -9.49 10.44 14.70
C LYS A 115 -8.92 10.37 13.27
N VAL A 116 -7.92 11.20 12.96
CA VAL A 116 -7.28 11.22 11.64
C VAL A 116 -6.46 9.95 11.40
N ILE A 117 -5.70 9.49 12.40
CA ILE A 117 -4.91 8.26 12.30
C ILE A 117 -5.82 7.03 12.11
N GLN A 118 -6.92 6.93 12.86
CA GLN A 118 -7.89 5.84 12.70
C GLN A 118 -8.49 5.80 11.29
N LYS A 119 -8.86 6.96 10.73
CA LYS A 119 -9.39 7.05 9.37
C LYS A 119 -8.34 6.67 8.31
N ASN A 120 -7.09 7.08 8.49
CA ASN A 120 -6.02 6.76 7.55
C ASN A 120 -5.61 5.28 7.59
N LEU A 121 -5.64 4.64 8.77
CA LEU A 121 -5.38 3.21 8.92
C LEU A 121 -6.44 2.35 8.22
N LEU A 122 -7.72 2.75 8.33
CA LEU A 122 -8.81 2.07 7.62
C LEU A 122 -8.59 2.12 6.10
N ASN A 123 -8.26 3.30 5.57
CA ASN A 123 -8.01 3.47 4.13
C ASN A 123 -6.82 2.63 3.64
N LEU A 124 -5.74 2.53 4.44
CA LEU A 124 -4.61 1.66 4.14
C LEU A 124 -5.02 0.18 4.14
N GLY A 125 -5.83 -0.25 5.11
CA GLY A 125 -6.36 -1.61 5.16
C GLY A 125 -7.17 -1.97 3.90
N ILE A 126 -8.04 -1.07 3.44
CA ILE A 126 -8.80 -1.24 2.20
C ILE A 126 -7.86 -1.34 0.99
N PHE A 127 -6.86 -0.46 0.90
CA PHE A 127 -5.88 -0.48 -0.19
C PHE A 127 -5.12 -1.81 -0.28
N PHE A 128 -4.60 -2.30 0.85
CA PHE A 128 -3.94 -3.61 0.89
C PHE A 128 -4.91 -4.77 0.58
N GLY A 129 -6.17 -4.68 1.02
CA GLY A 129 -7.20 -5.65 0.67
C GLY A 129 -7.46 -5.73 -0.84
N ILE A 130 -7.53 -4.58 -1.52
CA ILE A 130 -7.70 -4.52 -2.98
C ILE A 130 -6.49 -5.13 -3.69
N ILE A 131 -5.26 -4.78 -3.28
CA ILE A 131 -4.04 -5.35 -3.86
C ILE A 131 -4.00 -6.87 -3.67
N PHE A 132 -4.38 -7.36 -2.49
CA PHE A 132 -4.44 -8.79 -2.21
C PHE A 132 -5.46 -9.49 -3.11
N LEU A 133 -6.65 -8.91 -3.31
CA LEU A 133 -7.65 -9.41 -4.24
C LEU A 133 -7.12 -9.47 -5.67
N VAL A 134 -6.49 -8.41 -6.16
CA VAL A 134 -5.89 -8.38 -7.50
C VAL A 134 -4.82 -9.46 -7.65
N TYR A 135 -3.93 -9.61 -6.66
CA TYR A 135 -2.93 -10.66 -6.66
C TYR A 135 -3.58 -12.06 -6.72
N PHE A 136 -4.58 -12.30 -5.87
CA PHE A 136 -5.24 -13.60 -5.76
C PHE A 136 -6.01 -13.99 -7.03
N PHE A 137 -6.69 -13.03 -7.66
CA PHE A 137 -7.53 -13.29 -8.83
C PHE A 137 -6.79 -13.21 -10.16
N PHE A 138 -5.82 -12.29 -10.31
CA PHE A 138 -5.16 -12.03 -11.60
C PHE A 138 -3.73 -12.56 -11.68
N LEU A 139 -2.92 -12.45 -10.62
CA LEU A 139 -1.51 -12.86 -10.67
C LEU A 139 -1.27 -14.30 -10.20
N ARG A 140 -2.19 -14.90 -9.45
CA ARG A 140 -2.08 -16.29 -9.03
C ARG A 140 -2.46 -17.21 -10.18
N LEU A 141 -1.46 -17.77 -10.87
CA LEU A 141 -1.69 -18.87 -11.81
C LEU A 141 -2.52 -19.97 -11.13
N PRO A 142 -3.72 -20.33 -11.66
CA PRO A 142 -4.56 -21.38 -11.11
C PRO A 142 -3.77 -22.69 -10.95
N PRO A 143 -4.07 -23.51 -9.93
CA PRO A 143 -3.34 -24.76 -9.71
C PRO A 143 -3.42 -25.72 -10.90
N GLN A 144 -4.53 -25.69 -11.65
CA GLN A 144 -4.71 -26.50 -12.86
C GLN A 144 -3.78 -26.06 -13.99
N GLU A 145 -3.63 -24.75 -14.21
CA GLU A 145 -2.72 -24.20 -15.24
C GLU A 145 -1.28 -24.60 -14.97
N ARG A 146 -0.84 -24.52 -13.70
CA ARG A 146 0.52 -24.96 -13.31
C ARG A 146 0.72 -26.45 -13.60
N ARG A 147 -0.24 -27.29 -13.22
CA ARG A 147 -0.15 -28.74 -13.45
C ARG A 147 -0.08 -29.06 -14.95
N TYR A 148 -0.82 -28.35 -15.80
CA TYR A 148 -0.72 -28.52 -17.24
C TYR A 148 0.65 -28.11 -17.80
N LEU A 149 1.22 -27.00 -17.32
CA LEU A 149 2.58 -26.59 -17.70
C LEU A 149 3.64 -27.59 -17.24
N ASP A 150 3.50 -28.13 -16.03
CA ASP A 150 4.39 -29.17 -15.50
C ASP A 150 4.33 -30.44 -16.36
N LEU A 151 3.12 -30.87 -16.77
CA LEU A 151 2.93 -32.00 -17.69
C LEU A 151 3.58 -31.72 -19.05
N ASN A 152 3.37 -30.54 -19.65
CA ASN A 152 4.00 -30.20 -20.93
C ASN A 152 5.53 -30.19 -20.83
N SER A 153 6.10 -29.66 -19.75
CA SER A 153 7.54 -29.68 -19.53
C SER A 153 8.07 -31.11 -19.34
N SER A 154 7.30 -31.98 -18.70
CA SER A 154 7.64 -33.39 -18.52
C SER A 154 7.60 -34.14 -19.86
N ILE A 155 6.56 -33.93 -20.67
CA ILE A 155 6.44 -34.47 -22.04
C ILE A 155 7.65 -34.09 -22.89
N GLU A 156 8.04 -32.81 -22.91
CA GLU A 156 9.20 -32.36 -23.68
C GLU A 156 10.50 -33.06 -23.24
N LYS A 157 10.72 -33.22 -21.93
CA LYS A 157 11.89 -33.93 -21.40
C LYS A 157 11.87 -35.41 -21.78
N LEU A 158 10.72 -36.06 -21.73
CA LEU A 158 10.57 -37.46 -22.15
C LEU A 158 10.84 -37.62 -23.65
N ILE A 159 10.40 -36.67 -24.47
CA ILE A 159 10.72 -36.64 -25.90
C ILE A 159 12.24 -36.55 -26.10
N GLU A 160 12.91 -35.60 -25.45
CA GLU A 160 14.38 -35.48 -25.51
C GLU A 160 15.09 -36.77 -25.06
N GLN A 161 14.61 -37.38 -23.97
CA GLN A 161 15.14 -38.64 -23.46
C GLN A 161 14.96 -39.77 -24.49
N SER A 162 13.83 -39.84 -25.17
CA SER A 162 13.55 -40.85 -26.20
C SER A 162 14.48 -40.76 -27.42
N LEU A 163 15.05 -39.59 -27.70
CA LEU A 163 15.98 -39.39 -28.81
C LEU A 163 17.41 -39.85 -28.48
N ILE A 164 17.75 -39.90 -27.19
CA ILE A 164 19.09 -40.29 -26.71
C ILE A 164 19.12 -41.78 -26.37
N GLU A 165 18.01 -42.32 -25.89
CA GLU A 165 17.87 -43.71 -25.52
C GLU A 165 18.02 -44.63 -26.74
N THR A 166 18.80 -45.69 -26.58
CA THR A 166 19.11 -46.64 -27.67
C THR A 166 18.39 -47.97 -27.49
N ASP A 167 17.94 -48.28 -26.27
CA ASP A 167 17.15 -49.49 -26.02
C ASP A 167 15.70 -49.31 -26.50
N HIS A 168 15.27 -50.20 -27.40
CA HIS A 168 13.95 -50.14 -28.02
C HIS A 168 12.81 -50.30 -27.01
N GLU A 169 12.97 -51.18 -26.01
CA GLU A 169 11.92 -51.39 -25.00
C GLU A 169 11.83 -50.19 -24.04
N ALA A 170 12.97 -49.59 -23.68
CA ALA A 170 13.00 -48.36 -22.91
C ALA A 170 12.35 -47.18 -23.67
N VAL A 171 12.65 -47.01 -24.95
CA VAL A 171 12.01 -45.98 -25.80
C VAL A 171 10.51 -46.19 -25.89
N LYS A 172 10.06 -47.43 -26.09
CA LYS A 172 8.62 -47.77 -26.11
C LYS A 172 7.93 -47.44 -24.80
N LYS A 173 8.59 -47.68 -23.66
CA LYS A 173 8.08 -47.29 -22.35
C LYS A 173 7.96 -45.77 -22.22
N ILE A 174 8.98 -45.03 -22.63
CA ILE A 174 8.97 -43.55 -22.63
C ILE A 174 7.81 -43.01 -23.48
N TYR A 175 7.56 -43.60 -24.65
CA TYR A 175 6.42 -43.24 -25.50
C TYR A 175 5.07 -43.48 -24.81
N ASN A 176 4.91 -44.58 -24.08
CA ASN A 176 3.70 -44.81 -23.28
C ASN A 176 3.55 -43.79 -22.14
N ASP A 177 4.65 -43.43 -21.48
CA ASP A 177 4.64 -42.41 -20.41
C ASP A 177 4.22 -41.04 -20.98
N ILE A 178 4.72 -40.66 -22.17
CA ILE A 178 4.30 -39.43 -22.89
C ILE A 178 2.79 -39.46 -23.19
N ILE A 179 2.26 -40.58 -23.69
CA ILE A 179 0.83 -40.71 -23.97
C ILE A 179 0.01 -40.51 -22.70
N GLN A 180 0.44 -41.10 -21.58
CA GLN A 180 -0.24 -40.94 -20.29
C GLN A 180 -0.23 -39.49 -19.80
N GLU A 181 0.89 -38.78 -19.94
CA GLU A 181 0.96 -37.36 -19.58
C GLU A 181 0.10 -36.48 -20.49
N CYS A 182 0.04 -36.79 -21.80
CA CYS A 182 -0.87 -36.13 -22.72
C CYS A 182 -2.33 -36.31 -22.32
N GLU A 183 -2.73 -37.53 -21.93
CA GLU A 183 -4.09 -37.81 -21.44
C GLU A 183 -4.40 -37.04 -20.16
N GLN A 184 -3.45 -36.96 -19.22
CA GLN A 184 -3.63 -36.14 -18.01
C GLN A 184 -3.77 -34.65 -18.34
N ALA A 185 -3.02 -34.15 -19.32
CA ALA A 185 -3.12 -32.76 -19.77
C ALA A 185 -4.50 -32.48 -20.39
N LEU A 186 -5.04 -33.42 -21.16
CA LEU A 186 -6.37 -33.33 -21.76
C LEU A 186 -7.51 -33.45 -20.75
N VAL A 187 -7.31 -34.14 -19.63
CA VAL A 187 -8.28 -34.13 -18.52
C VAL A 187 -8.35 -32.74 -17.85
N LEU A 188 -7.22 -32.02 -17.79
CA LEU A 188 -7.18 -30.68 -17.21
C LEU A 188 -7.76 -29.62 -18.15
N PHE A 189 -7.39 -29.68 -19.44
CA PHE A 189 -7.81 -28.72 -20.46
C PHE A 189 -8.13 -29.44 -21.78
N PRO A 190 -9.35 -29.98 -21.93
CA PRO A 190 -9.77 -30.72 -23.13
C PRO A 190 -9.77 -29.87 -24.41
N GLU A 191 -9.86 -28.55 -24.28
CA GLU A 191 -9.91 -27.60 -25.37
C GLU A 191 -8.53 -27.24 -25.94
N ARG A 192 -7.44 -27.70 -25.31
CA ARG A 192 -6.08 -27.45 -25.79
C ARG A 192 -5.65 -28.57 -26.74
N PRO A 193 -5.36 -28.27 -28.02
CA PRO A 193 -5.15 -29.32 -29.01
C PRO A 193 -3.74 -29.95 -28.99
N ILE A 194 -2.74 -29.26 -28.45
CA ILE A 194 -1.33 -29.68 -28.53
C ILE A 194 -1.09 -31.11 -27.98
N PRO A 195 -1.62 -31.51 -26.80
CA PRO A 195 -1.42 -32.88 -26.32
C PRO A 195 -2.02 -33.95 -27.25
N LEU A 196 -3.09 -33.65 -28.01
CA LEU A 196 -3.63 -34.57 -29.01
C LEU A 196 -2.70 -34.73 -30.21
N VAL A 197 -2.05 -33.65 -30.64
CA VAL A 197 -1.06 -33.68 -31.73
C VAL A 197 0.16 -34.52 -31.33
N ILE A 198 0.70 -34.28 -30.12
CA ILE A 198 1.82 -35.06 -29.59
C ILE A 198 1.44 -36.54 -29.47
N LYS A 199 0.27 -36.83 -28.87
CA LYS A 199 -0.24 -38.20 -28.73
C LYS A 199 -0.37 -38.89 -30.09
N GLY A 200 -0.94 -38.21 -31.08
CA GLY A 200 -1.08 -38.73 -32.45
C GLY A 200 0.28 -39.09 -33.08
N ALA A 201 1.26 -38.20 -32.94
CA ALA A 201 2.61 -38.41 -33.46
C ALA A 201 3.35 -39.59 -32.80
N ILE A 202 3.22 -39.73 -31.47
CA ILE A 202 3.80 -40.85 -30.72
C ILE A 202 3.12 -42.17 -31.09
N LEU A 203 1.80 -42.18 -31.24
CA LEU A 203 1.05 -43.37 -31.66
C LEU A 203 1.46 -43.83 -33.07
N GLU A 204 1.75 -42.89 -33.97
CA GLU A 204 2.28 -43.19 -35.29
C GLU A 204 3.69 -43.81 -35.21
N LYS A 205 4.57 -43.28 -34.35
CA LYS A 205 5.89 -43.91 -34.04
C LYS A 205 5.76 -45.33 -33.51
N LEU A 206 4.70 -45.61 -32.74
CA LEU A 206 4.39 -46.95 -32.23
C LEU A 206 3.65 -47.84 -33.25
N ASN A 207 3.45 -47.35 -34.48
CA ASN A 207 2.71 -48.01 -35.56
C ASN A 207 1.22 -48.29 -35.23
N ASN A 208 0.64 -47.53 -34.30
CA ASN A 208 -0.79 -47.56 -33.96
C ASN A 208 -1.55 -46.49 -34.75
N LEU A 209 -1.66 -46.72 -36.06
CA LEU A 209 -2.18 -45.73 -37.02
C LEU A 209 -3.65 -45.37 -36.77
N SER A 210 -4.47 -46.32 -36.30
CA SER A 210 -5.90 -46.06 -36.05
C SER A 210 -6.12 -45.08 -34.90
N GLU A 211 -5.41 -45.25 -33.78
CA GLU A 211 -5.53 -44.35 -32.63
C GLU A 211 -4.83 -43.01 -32.89
N SER A 212 -3.75 -43.04 -33.67
CA SER A 212 -3.07 -41.83 -34.15
C SER A 212 -4.03 -40.94 -34.95
N GLN A 213 -4.68 -41.50 -35.97
CA GLN A 213 -5.66 -40.76 -36.79
C GLN A 213 -6.84 -40.26 -35.96
N ALA A 214 -7.33 -41.05 -35.00
CA ALA A 214 -8.38 -40.61 -34.10
C ALA A 214 -7.95 -39.38 -33.27
N SER A 215 -6.72 -39.37 -32.77
CA SER A 215 -6.16 -38.25 -32.01
C SER A 215 -6.00 -37.00 -32.88
N PHE A 216 -5.50 -37.13 -34.12
CA PHE A 216 -5.41 -36.01 -35.05
C PHE A 216 -6.77 -35.45 -35.46
N ASN A 217 -7.76 -36.31 -35.71
CA ASN A 217 -9.11 -35.87 -36.02
C ASN A 217 -9.72 -35.07 -34.86
N GLN A 218 -9.47 -35.47 -33.61
CA GLN A 218 -9.90 -34.70 -32.43
C GLN A 218 -9.16 -33.37 -32.34
N ALA A 219 -7.85 -33.35 -32.58
CA ALA A 219 -7.05 -32.12 -32.57
C ALA A 219 -7.56 -31.11 -33.61
N LEU A 220 -7.82 -31.57 -34.83
CA LEU A 220 -8.25 -30.73 -35.95
C LEU A 220 -9.55 -29.98 -35.67
N VAL A 221 -10.46 -30.55 -34.87
CA VAL A 221 -11.72 -29.89 -34.46
C VAL A 221 -11.47 -28.69 -33.52
N LEU A 222 -10.36 -28.70 -32.78
CA LEU A 222 -10.01 -27.66 -31.81
C LEU A 222 -9.13 -26.55 -32.40
N TYR A 223 -8.51 -26.77 -33.56
CA TYR A 223 -7.71 -25.74 -34.23
C TYR A 223 -8.60 -24.74 -34.99
N PRO A 224 -8.22 -23.45 -35.02
CA PRO A 224 -8.94 -22.44 -35.82
C PRO A 224 -8.84 -22.68 -37.33
N SER A 225 -7.74 -23.27 -37.80
CA SER A 225 -7.46 -23.54 -39.21
C SER A 225 -6.70 -24.84 -39.39
N GLN A 226 -6.78 -25.42 -40.58
CA GLN A 226 -6.02 -26.63 -40.91
C GLN A 226 -4.52 -26.32 -40.99
N GLU A 227 -4.16 -25.12 -41.42
CA GLU A 227 -2.78 -24.65 -41.52
C GLU A 227 -2.09 -24.61 -40.15
N ASP A 228 -2.78 -24.11 -39.11
CA ASP A 228 -2.25 -24.08 -37.74
C ASP A 228 -2.01 -25.51 -37.20
N PHE A 229 -2.96 -26.40 -37.45
CA PHE A 229 -2.82 -27.82 -37.10
C PHE A 229 -1.60 -28.46 -37.77
N LEU A 230 -1.45 -28.26 -39.09
CA LEU A 230 -0.33 -28.84 -39.86
C LEU A 230 1.01 -28.26 -39.41
N LEU A 231 1.07 -26.98 -39.04
CA LEU A 231 2.29 -26.36 -38.51
C LEU A 231 2.71 -26.98 -37.17
N ASP A 232 1.77 -27.16 -36.24
CA ASP A 232 2.05 -27.81 -34.97
C ASP A 232 2.39 -29.29 -35.15
N GLN A 233 1.67 -30.01 -36.03
CA GLN A 233 1.96 -31.40 -36.37
C GLN A 233 3.39 -31.55 -36.91
N ALA A 234 3.77 -30.72 -37.89
CA ALA A 234 5.13 -30.71 -38.46
C ALA A 234 6.19 -30.36 -37.40
N THR A 235 5.90 -29.43 -36.50
CA THR A 235 6.79 -29.06 -35.39
C THR A 235 7.03 -30.24 -34.45
N TRP A 236 5.98 -30.97 -34.08
CA TRP A 236 6.11 -32.13 -33.20
C TRP A 236 6.74 -33.33 -33.91
N TYR A 237 6.47 -33.55 -35.20
CA TYR A 237 7.17 -34.55 -36.00
C TYR A 237 8.67 -34.28 -36.04
N PHE A 238 9.06 -33.02 -36.30
CA PHE A 238 10.46 -32.62 -36.29
C PHE A 238 11.12 -32.87 -34.93
N ARG A 239 10.45 -32.49 -33.83
CA ARG A 239 10.93 -32.73 -32.47
C ARG A 239 11.07 -34.22 -32.12
N LEU A 240 10.21 -35.07 -32.69
CA LEU A 240 10.26 -36.52 -32.53
C LEU A 240 11.22 -37.23 -33.49
N GLY A 241 11.95 -36.47 -34.31
CA GLY A 241 12.84 -37.02 -35.32
C GLY A 241 12.11 -37.82 -36.42
N LEU A 242 10.81 -37.58 -36.63
CA LEU A 242 10.08 -38.00 -37.82
C LEU A 242 10.42 -37.01 -38.93
N LYS A 243 11.32 -37.40 -39.83
CA LYS A 243 11.84 -36.53 -40.91
C LYS A 243 11.37 -36.93 -42.32
N ASP A 244 10.59 -37.99 -42.40
CA ASP A 244 10.09 -38.60 -43.63
C ASP A 244 8.61 -38.27 -43.82
#